data_AF-A0A3P3ELA5-F1
#
_entry.id   AF-A0A3P3ELA5-F1
#
_cell.length_a   1.000
_cell.length_b   1.000
_cell.length_c   1.000
_cell.angle_alpha   90.00
_cell.angle_beta   90.00
_cell.angle_gamma   90.00
#
_symmetry.space_group_name_H-M   'P 1'
#
loop_
_entity.id
_entity.type
_entity.pdbx_description
1 polymer ?
#
loop_
_entity_poly.entity_id
_entity_poly.type
_entity_poly.pdbx_seq_one_letter_code
_entity_poly.pdbx_strand_id
1 'polypeptide(L)'
;MKAPSIRTAARPQRGTYAIEFALVFLIFFAVLYGIICYGILFAFRLGVQNAAEEGARAALRYQSTFEARSTHAETIAKQSITWLPATVTRSASATVCRVVDNVCGTPPCTATWEARCQMVVTVTATNMQLLLPPLPSFAMPNSIVGKASMLLDGRAP
;
A
#
# COMPACT_ATOMS: atom_id res chain seq x y z
N MET A 1 -70.10 -49.82 3.73
CA MET A 1 -68.61 -49.79 3.79
C MET A 1 -68.17 -48.35 3.57
N LYS A 2 -67.52 -47.71 4.55
CA LYS A 2 -67.11 -46.29 4.48
C LYS A 2 -65.58 -46.25 4.55
N ALA A 3 -64.94 -45.86 3.46
CA ALA A 3 -63.48 -45.80 3.38
C ALA A 3 -62.94 -44.61 4.20
N PRO A 4 -61.83 -44.78 4.94
CA PRO A 4 -61.25 -43.69 5.70
C PRO A 4 -60.49 -42.75 4.75
N SER A 5 -60.84 -41.46 4.78
CA SER A 5 -60.13 -40.38 4.10
C SER A 5 -58.85 -40.05 4.89
N ILE A 6 -57.68 -40.40 4.35
CA ILE A 6 -56.38 -39.99 4.90
C ILE A 6 -56.21 -38.50 4.61
N ARG A 7 -56.41 -37.64 5.62
CA ARG A 7 -56.06 -36.22 5.53
C ARG A 7 -54.56 -36.08 5.77
N THR A 8 -53.80 -35.88 4.70
CA THR A 8 -52.38 -35.53 4.78
C THR A 8 -52.27 -34.11 5.35
N ALA A 9 -51.99 -33.99 6.64
CA ALA A 9 -51.70 -32.70 7.24
C ALA A 9 -50.41 -32.15 6.61
N ALA A 10 -50.51 -31.07 5.83
CA ALA A 10 -49.37 -30.34 5.31
C ALA A 10 -48.53 -29.85 6.50
N ARG A 11 -47.36 -30.45 6.72
CA ARG A 11 -46.45 -30.01 7.77
C ARG A 11 -46.02 -28.58 7.45
N PRO A 12 -46.12 -27.62 8.38
CA PRO A 12 -45.62 -26.28 8.15
C PRO A 12 -44.11 -26.37 7.90
N GLN A 13 -43.65 -25.90 6.74
CA GLN A 13 -42.23 -25.81 6.41
C GLN A 13 -41.58 -24.75 7.31
N ARG A 14 -41.11 -25.19 8.46
CA ARG A 14 -40.29 -24.39 9.39
C ARG A 14 -38.84 -24.50 8.92
N GLY A 15 -38.30 -23.44 8.33
CA GLY A 15 -36.89 -23.42 7.92
C GLY A 15 -36.58 -22.57 6.69
N THR A 16 -37.56 -22.17 5.90
CA THR A 16 -37.35 -21.33 4.69
C THR A 16 -36.63 -20.03 5.03
N TYR A 17 -37.04 -19.36 6.11
CA TYR A 17 -36.38 -18.15 6.62
C TYR A 17 -34.93 -18.38 7.07
N ALA A 18 -34.57 -19.58 7.51
CA ALA A 18 -33.19 -19.87 7.92
C ALA A 18 -32.23 -19.93 6.71
N ILE A 19 -32.74 -20.41 5.56
CA ILE A 19 -31.95 -20.51 4.32
C ILE A 19 -31.76 -19.13 3.69
N GLU A 20 -32.82 -18.30 3.68
CA GLU A 20 -32.74 -16.91 3.22
C GLU A 20 -31.72 -16.12 4.05
N PHE A 21 -31.76 -16.25 5.37
CA PHE A 21 -30.79 -15.61 6.25
C PHE A 21 -29.37 -16.14 6.04
N ALA A 22 -29.19 -17.44 5.85
CA ALA A 22 -27.87 -18.03 5.60
C ALA A 22 -27.21 -17.45 4.33
N LEU A 23 -27.97 -17.25 3.25
CA LEU A 23 -27.46 -16.65 2.02
C LEU A 23 -27.06 -15.19 2.22
N VAL A 24 -27.92 -14.38 2.86
CA VAL A 24 -27.61 -12.97 3.15
C VAL A 24 -26.39 -12.87 4.06
N PHE A 25 -26.30 -13.73 5.08
CA PHE A 25 -25.18 -13.79 6.00
C PHE A 25 -23.85 -14.06 5.27
N LEU A 26 -23.82 -15.05 4.36
CA LEU A 26 -22.61 -15.36 3.58
C LEU A 26 -22.18 -14.19 2.69
N ILE A 27 -23.12 -13.56 1.99
CA ILE A 27 -22.83 -12.41 1.11
C ILE A 27 -22.34 -11.21 1.94
N PHE A 28 -23.01 -10.91 3.05
CA PHE A 28 -22.63 -9.81 3.93
C PHE A 28 -21.21 -9.98 4.48
N PHE A 29 -20.86 -11.17 4.97
CA PHE A 29 -19.51 -11.45 5.46
C PHE A 29 -18.46 -11.40 4.34
N ALA A 30 -18.78 -11.86 3.13
CA ALA A 30 -17.87 -11.76 1.99
C ALA A 30 -17.56 -10.30 1.62
N VAL A 31 -18.59 -9.44 1.59
CA VAL A 31 -18.42 -8.01 1.31
C VAL A 31 -17.66 -7.31 2.44
N LEU A 32 -18.04 -7.56 3.70
CA LEU A 32 -17.38 -6.99 4.88
C LEU A 32 -15.89 -7.37 4.90
N TYR A 33 -15.58 -8.65 4.64
CA TYR A 33 -14.21 -9.13 4.55
C TYR A 33 -13.43 -8.42 3.43
N GLY A 34 -14.02 -8.29 2.23
CA GLY A 34 -13.41 -7.55 1.13
C GLY A 34 -13.11 -6.10 1.48
N ILE A 35 -14.04 -5.39 2.13
CA ILE A 35 -13.85 -4.01 2.60
C ILE A 35 -12.68 -3.93 3.59
N ILE A 36 -12.60 -4.85 4.54
CA ILE A 36 -11.51 -4.88 5.53
C ILE A 36 -10.16 -5.10 4.84
N CYS A 37 -10.06 -6.10 3.95
CA CYS A 37 -8.82 -6.41 3.22
C CYS A 37 -8.34 -5.24 2.36
N TYR A 38 -9.23 -4.65 1.56
CA TYR A 38 -8.88 -3.50 0.73
C TYR A 38 -8.62 -2.23 1.56
N GLY A 39 -9.32 -2.06 2.68
CA GLY A 39 -9.06 -0.97 3.62
C GLY A 39 -7.65 -1.02 4.19
N ILE A 40 -7.20 -2.20 4.63
CA ILE A 40 -5.82 -2.41 5.11
C ILE A 40 -4.81 -2.17 3.99
N LEU A 41 -5.05 -2.72 2.79
CA LEU A 41 -4.19 -2.51 1.63
C LEU A 41 -4.03 -1.02 1.31
N PHE A 42 -5.13 -0.27 1.28
CA PHE A 42 -5.11 1.16 0.98
C PHE A 42 -4.41 1.96 2.08
N ALA A 43 -4.63 1.62 3.36
CA ALA A 43 -3.92 2.23 4.48
C ALA A 43 -2.40 2.02 4.34
N PHE A 44 -1.96 0.83 3.95
CA PHE A 44 -0.54 0.55 3.70
C PHE A 44 0.00 1.33 2.51
N ARG A 45 -0.77 1.41 1.42
CA ARG A 45 -0.40 2.20 0.25
C ARG A 45 -0.23 3.68 0.58
N LEU A 46 -1.13 4.24 1.39
CA LEU A 46 -1.03 5.61 1.86
C LEU A 46 0.18 5.81 2.77
N GLY A 47 0.44 4.87 3.67
CA GLY A 47 1.57 4.95 4.59
C GLY A 47 2.94 4.88 3.89
N VAL A 48 3.12 4.01 2.88
CA VAL A 48 4.37 3.98 2.08
C VAL A 48 4.53 5.25 1.23
N GLN A 49 3.43 5.84 0.76
CA GLN A 49 3.45 7.10 0.03
C GLN A 49 3.86 8.26 0.95
N ASN A 50 3.27 8.34 2.15
CA ASN A 50 3.64 9.35 3.15
C ASN A 50 5.13 9.22 3.55
N ALA A 51 5.63 7.99 3.72
CA ALA A 51 7.04 7.77 4.00
C ALA A 51 7.97 8.24 2.87
N ALA A 52 7.58 8.06 1.61
CA ALA A 52 8.33 8.59 0.47
C ALA A 52 8.34 10.14 0.50
N GLU A 53 7.21 10.76 0.82
CA GLU A 53 7.10 12.22 0.94
C GLU A 53 7.93 12.78 2.10
N GLU A 54 7.94 12.12 3.26
CA GLU A 54 8.76 12.50 4.41
C GLU A 54 10.25 12.41 4.09
N GLY A 55 10.68 11.33 3.42
CA GLY A 55 12.06 11.21 2.93
C GLY A 55 12.42 12.30 1.91
N ALA A 56 11.51 12.60 0.97
CA ALA A 56 11.73 13.66 -0.02
C ALA A 56 11.82 15.05 0.64
N ARG A 57 10.99 15.33 1.65
CA ARG A 57 11.07 16.56 2.47
C ARG A 57 12.38 16.63 3.26
N ALA A 58 12.84 15.52 3.83
CA ALA A 58 14.10 15.46 4.55
C ALA A 58 15.30 15.81 3.65
N ALA A 59 15.24 15.49 2.36
CA ALA A 59 16.28 15.84 1.41
C ALA A 59 16.47 17.36 1.21
N LEU A 60 15.44 18.17 1.47
CA LEU A 60 15.54 19.64 1.39
C LEU A 60 16.39 20.23 2.50
N ARG A 61 16.63 19.50 3.59
CA ARG A 61 17.57 19.93 4.63
C ARG A 61 18.98 19.99 4.05
N TYR A 62 19.73 21.02 4.44
CA TYR A 62 21.09 21.20 3.99
C TYR A 62 21.98 20.06 4.50
N GLN A 63 22.82 19.52 3.61
CA GLN A 63 23.92 18.61 3.93
C GLN A 63 25.12 18.97 3.05
N SER A 64 26.31 18.56 3.45
CA SER A 64 27.58 18.89 2.78
C SER A 64 27.78 18.22 1.42
N THR A 65 27.11 17.10 1.13
CA THR A 65 27.23 16.39 -0.15
C THR A 65 25.89 15.82 -0.59
N PHE A 66 25.70 15.58 -1.89
CA PHE A 66 24.49 14.92 -2.40
C PHE A 66 24.29 13.51 -1.83
N GLU A 67 25.38 12.78 -1.59
CA GLU A 67 25.36 11.47 -0.94
C GLU A 67 24.89 11.56 0.53
N ALA A 68 25.34 12.58 1.27
CA ALA A 68 24.84 12.84 2.62
C ALA A 68 23.33 13.19 2.61
N ARG A 69 22.85 13.91 1.58
CA ARG A 69 21.41 14.20 1.42
C ARG A 69 20.61 12.94 1.10
N SER A 70 21.08 12.08 0.20
CA SER A 70 20.37 10.83 -0.14
C SER A 70 20.34 9.87 1.04
N THR A 71 21.47 9.67 1.73
CA THR A 71 21.51 8.82 2.93
C THR A 71 20.62 9.35 4.05
N HIS A 72 20.58 10.67 4.26
CA HIS A 72 19.66 11.28 5.23
C HIS A 72 18.19 11.06 4.83
N ALA A 73 17.82 11.33 3.58
CA ALA A 73 16.48 11.12 3.05
C ALA A 73 16.03 9.65 3.15
N GLU A 74 16.94 8.72 2.82
CA GLU A 74 16.71 7.28 2.95
C GLU A 74 16.50 6.87 4.41
N THR A 75 17.31 7.41 5.33
CA THR A 75 17.17 7.12 6.77
C THR A 75 15.81 7.55 7.29
N ILE A 76 15.35 8.75 6.94
CA ILE A 76 14.03 9.23 7.34
C ILE A 76 12.93 8.37 6.71
N ALA A 77 13.00 8.07 5.41
CA ALA A 77 12.02 7.20 4.76
C ALA A 77 11.94 5.79 5.40
N LYS A 78 13.08 5.23 5.81
CA LYS A 78 13.16 3.96 6.56
C LYS A 78 12.52 4.06 7.94
N GLN A 79 12.72 5.17 8.65
CA GLN A 79 12.10 5.41 9.95
C GLN A 79 10.57 5.51 9.83
N SER A 80 10.07 6.17 8.78
CA SER A 80 8.64 6.38 8.53
C SER A 80 7.86 5.12 8.16
N ILE A 81 8.53 4.00 7.85
CA ILE A 81 7.91 2.69 7.56
C ILE A 81 8.13 1.64 8.66
N THR A 82 8.71 2.01 9.79
CA THR A 82 8.97 1.07 10.90
C THR A 82 7.69 0.45 11.48
N TRP A 83 6.56 1.14 11.39
CA TRP A 83 5.24 0.71 11.87
C TRP A 83 4.63 -0.45 11.07
N LEU A 84 5.07 -0.69 9.83
CA LEU A 84 4.60 -1.84 9.05
C LEU A 84 4.97 -3.16 9.77
N PRO A 85 4.29 -4.29 9.54
CA PRO A 85 4.63 -5.56 10.19
C PRO A 85 5.93 -6.20 9.67
N ALA A 86 6.66 -6.93 10.52
CA ALA A 86 7.94 -7.57 10.15
C ALA A 86 7.81 -8.66 9.06
N THR A 87 6.62 -9.22 8.88
CA THR A 87 6.30 -10.16 7.79
C THR A 87 6.43 -9.54 6.40
N VAL A 88 6.32 -8.22 6.30
CA VAL A 88 6.46 -7.47 5.05
C VAL A 88 7.92 -7.05 4.89
N THR A 89 8.51 -7.36 3.74
CA THR A 89 9.84 -6.85 3.42
C THR A 89 9.72 -5.39 3.02
N ARG A 90 10.42 -4.52 3.74
CA ARG A 90 10.40 -3.07 3.55
C ARG A 90 11.74 -2.61 3.01
N SER A 91 11.73 -1.83 1.95
CA SER A 91 12.93 -1.16 1.46
C SER A 91 12.62 0.28 1.08
N ALA A 92 13.58 1.15 1.30
CA ALA A 92 13.52 2.54 0.88
C ALA A 92 14.85 2.90 0.25
N SER A 93 14.80 3.65 -0.84
CA SER A 93 15.95 4.13 -1.58
C SER A 93 15.71 5.60 -1.93
N ALA A 94 16.72 6.43 -1.72
CA ALA A 94 16.71 7.83 -2.12
C ALA A 94 17.85 8.06 -3.11
N THR A 95 17.58 8.73 -4.22
CA THR A 95 18.58 9.00 -5.24
C THR A 95 18.37 10.38 -5.84
N VAL A 96 19.47 11.10 -6.08
CA VAL A 96 19.43 12.38 -6.79
C VAL A 96 19.41 12.11 -8.29
N CYS A 97 18.45 12.70 -8.98
CA CYS A 97 18.26 12.53 -10.42
C CYS A 97 18.06 13.89 -11.10
N ARG A 98 18.50 14.01 -12.36
CA ARG A 98 18.18 15.18 -13.19
C ARG A 98 16.70 15.15 -13.60
N VAL A 99 16.04 16.31 -13.61
CA VAL A 99 14.58 16.41 -13.87
C VAL A 99 14.21 16.01 -15.29
N VAL A 100 15.01 16.40 -16.28
CA VAL A 100 14.69 16.19 -17.71
C VAL A 100 15.03 14.76 -18.15
N ASP A 101 16.27 14.32 -17.91
CA ASP A 101 16.77 13.06 -18.49
C ASP A 101 16.71 11.87 -17.53
N ASN A 102 16.25 12.07 -16.29
CA ASN A 102 16.19 11.04 -15.24
C ASN A 102 17.52 10.30 -15.00
N VAL A 103 18.65 10.95 -15.30
CA VAL A 103 19.99 10.43 -14.98
C VAL A 103 20.18 10.55 -13.47
N CYS A 104 20.32 9.41 -12.80
CA CYS A 104 20.38 9.27 -11.36
C CYS A 104 21.80 8.95 -10.87
N GLY A 105 22.08 9.28 -9.60
CA GLY A 105 23.37 9.07 -8.94
C GLY A 105 23.91 10.40 -8.42
N THR A 106 24.90 10.95 -9.09
CA THR A 106 25.53 12.24 -8.77
C THR A 106 25.68 13.13 -10.02
N PRO A 107 24.58 13.44 -10.74
CA PRO A 107 24.66 14.30 -11.91
C PRO A 107 25.13 15.73 -11.53
N PRO A 108 25.86 16.44 -12.41
CA PRO A 108 26.21 17.84 -12.18
C PRO A 108 24.92 18.68 -12.18
N CYS A 109 24.55 19.18 -10.99
CA CYS A 109 23.35 20.00 -10.80
C CYS A 109 23.69 21.47 -11.05
N THR A 110 22.86 22.16 -11.85
CA THR A 110 23.00 23.60 -12.08
C THR A 110 21.67 24.33 -11.86
N ALA A 111 21.72 25.66 -11.85
CA ALA A 111 20.53 26.51 -11.71
C ALA A 111 19.63 26.52 -12.96
N THR A 112 20.14 26.05 -14.12
CA THR A 112 19.38 25.99 -15.38
C THR A 112 18.35 24.85 -15.34
N TRP A 113 17.20 25.03 -15.99
CA TRP A 113 16.10 24.05 -15.95
C TRP A 113 16.53 22.67 -16.45
N GLU A 114 17.35 22.61 -17.49
CA GLU A 114 17.81 21.37 -18.13
C GLU A 114 18.69 20.52 -17.20
N ALA A 115 19.48 21.16 -16.35
CA ALA A 115 20.39 20.51 -15.41
C ALA A 115 19.98 20.66 -13.94
N ARG A 116 18.70 20.92 -13.67
CA ARG A 116 18.15 20.87 -12.30
C ARG A 116 18.05 19.45 -11.78
N CYS A 117 18.37 19.30 -10.50
CA CYS A 117 18.28 18.02 -9.81
C CYS A 117 17.03 17.96 -8.94
N GLN A 118 16.50 16.76 -8.80
CA GLN A 118 15.45 16.41 -7.86
C GLN A 118 15.93 15.24 -7.01
N MET A 119 15.53 15.21 -5.75
CA MET A 119 15.58 13.99 -4.96
C MET A 119 14.39 13.13 -5.34
N VAL A 120 14.63 11.87 -5.67
CA VAL A 120 13.59 10.85 -5.87
C VAL A 120 13.71 9.83 -4.75
N VAL A 121 12.64 9.70 -3.95
CA VAL A 121 12.56 8.72 -2.88
C VAL A 121 11.54 7.66 -3.29
N THR A 122 11.98 6.40 -3.30
CA THR A 122 11.16 5.24 -3.60
C THR A 122 11.12 4.34 -2.38
N VAL A 123 9.91 4.08 -1.89
CA VAL A 123 9.64 3.15 -0.79
C VAL A 123 8.89 1.96 -1.38
N THR A 124 9.40 0.76 -1.17
CA THR A 124 8.74 -0.47 -1.62
C THR A 124 8.49 -1.39 -0.45
N ALA A 125 7.28 -1.94 -0.40
CA ALA A 125 6.91 -3.01 0.52
C ALA A 125 6.45 -4.22 -0.29
N THR A 126 7.08 -5.37 -0.07
CA THR A 126 6.81 -6.62 -0.77
C THR A 126 6.37 -7.70 0.20
N ASN A 127 5.88 -8.82 -0.34
CA ASN A 127 5.39 -9.96 0.44
C ASN A 127 4.09 -9.65 1.21
N MET A 128 3.20 -8.93 0.52
CA MET A 128 1.95 -8.46 1.10
C MET A 128 0.90 -9.58 1.30
N GLN A 129 1.10 -10.73 0.69
CA GLN A 129 0.24 -11.92 0.75
C GLN A 129 0.21 -12.52 2.16
N LEU A 130 1.30 -12.35 2.93
CA LEU A 130 1.44 -12.88 4.28
C LEU A 130 0.71 -12.03 5.34
N LEU A 131 0.17 -10.86 4.98
CA LEU A 131 -0.54 -9.99 5.91
C LEU A 131 -1.97 -10.46 6.22
N LEU A 132 -2.57 -11.21 5.29
CA LEU A 132 -3.93 -11.68 5.43
C LEU A 132 -3.95 -13.17 5.81
N PRO A 133 -4.92 -13.61 6.62
CA PRO A 133 -5.10 -15.02 6.94
C PRO A 133 -5.27 -15.84 5.65
N PRO A 134 -4.83 -17.12 5.64
CA PRO A 134 -4.77 -17.96 4.44
C PRO A 134 -6.18 -18.30 3.94
N LEU A 135 -6.73 -17.43 3.11
CA LEU A 135 -7.96 -17.62 2.35
C LEU A 135 -7.61 -17.69 0.85
N PRO A 136 -8.47 -18.31 0.02
CA PRO A 136 -8.21 -18.43 -1.43
C PRO A 136 -7.84 -17.08 -2.03
N SER A 137 -6.83 -17.10 -2.90
CA SER A 137 -6.10 -15.92 -3.37
C SER A 137 -7.02 -14.75 -3.72
N PHE A 138 -7.11 -13.78 -2.81
CA PHE A 138 -7.72 -12.50 -3.11
C PHE A 138 -6.81 -11.77 -4.12
N ALA A 139 -7.40 -11.06 -5.07
CA ALA A 139 -6.66 -10.26 -6.05
C ALA A 139 -6.00 -9.06 -5.34
N MET A 140 -4.87 -9.32 -4.69
CA MET A 140 -4.05 -8.35 -3.96
C MET A 140 -2.64 -8.33 -4.56
N PRO A 141 -2.06 -7.15 -4.81
CA PRO A 141 -0.72 -7.05 -5.36
C PRO A 141 0.35 -7.57 -4.36
N ASN A 142 1.40 -8.21 -4.87
CA ASN A 142 2.53 -8.70 -4.06
C ASN A 142 3.49 -7.60 -3.61
N SER A 143 3.38 -6.43 -4.21
CA SER A 143 4.20 -5.27 -3.88
C SER A 143 3.39 -3.98 -3.95
N ILE A 144 3.68 -3.06 -3.03
CA ILE A 144 3.24 -1.67 -3.09
C ILE A 144 4.46 -0.78 -3.12
N VAL A 145 4.36 0.29 -3.91
CA VAL A 145 5.43 1.24 -4.12
C VAL A 145 4.89 2.65 -3.91
N GLY A 146 5.50 3.37 -2.97
CA GLY A 146 5.33 4.81 -2.78
C GLY A 146 6.50 5.54 -3.44
N LYS A 147 6.21 6.60 -4.19
CA LYS A 147 7.24 7.44 -4.83
C LYS A 147 6.92 8.90 -4.60
N ALA A 148 7.94 9.66 -4.22
CA ALA A 148 7.87 11.10 -4.13
C ALA A 148 9.16 11.71 -4.66
N SER A 149 9.06 12.87 -5.31
CA SER A 149 10.22 13.64 -5.69
C SER A 149 10.10 15.10 -5.29
N MET A 150 11.24 15.72 -5.00
CA MET A 150 11.33 17.13 -4.66
C MET A 150 12.50 17.77 -5.39
N LEU A 151 12.27 18.94 -5.98
CA LEU A 151 13.31 19.73 -6.62
C LEU A 151 14.34 20.16 -5.56
N LEU A 152 15.60 19.89 -5.85
CA LEU A 152 16.72 20.39 -5.06
C LEU A 152 17.10 21.77 -5.59
N ASP A 153 17.48 22.66 -4.68
CA ASP A 153 17.93 23.98 -5.08
C ASP A 153 19.18 23.87 -5.97
N GLY A 154 19.31 24.74 -6.96
CA GLY A 154 20.35 24.67 -8.00
C GLY A 154 21.76 24.99 -7.50
N ARG A 155 21.91 25.24 -6.20
CA ARG A 155 23.19 25.45 -5.53
C ARG A 155 23.74 24.08 -5.15
N ALA A 156 24.80 23.65 -5.83
CA ALA A 156 25.61 22.55 -5.35
C ALA A 156 26.06 22.86 -3.90
N PRO A 157 26.05 21.87 -2.99
CA PRO A 157 26.66 22.04 -1.68
C PRO A 157 28.17 22.32 -1.80
#